data_AF-S7VVN0-F1
#
_entry.id   AF-S7VVN0-F1
#
_cell.length_a   1.000
_cell.length_b   1.000
_cell.length_c   1.000
_cell.angle_alpha   90.00
_cell.angle_beta   90.00
_cell.angle_gamma   90.00
#
_symmetry.space_group_name_H-M   'P 1'
#
loop_
_entity.id
_entity.type
_entity.pdbx_description
1 polymer ?
#
loop_
_entity_poly.entity_id
_entity_poly.type
_entity_poly.pdbx_seq_one_letter_code
_entity_poly.pdbx_strand_id
1 'polypeptide(L)'
;MVWMLFFDAHSWLFHHELNGDINELEYQKKHYRKEMAKDNKAIKELSTDEGIERTARETYYMKKSNEDIFIIEYEDSIPKNKQDE
;
A
#
# COMPACT_ATOMS: atom_id res chain seq x y z
N MET A 1 -38.02 -34.03 23.65
CA MET A 1 -37.86 -33.48 22.29
C MET A 1 -37.13 -32.11 22.25
N VAL A 2 -36.87 -31.46 23.39
CA VAL A 2 -36.11 -30.18 23.45
C VAL A 2 -34.65 -30.32 22.97
N TRP A 3 -34.06 -31.51 23.14
CA TRP A 3 -32.66 -31.78 22.76
C TRP A 3 -32.42 -31.72 21.24
N MET A 4 -33.42 -32.08 20.42
CA MET A 4 -33.29 -31.95 18.96
C MET A 4 -33.37 -30.49 18.50
N LEU A 5 -34.22 -29.66 19.11
CA LEU A 5 -34.30 -28.22 18.78
C LEU A 5 -33.05 -27.44 19.19
N PHE A 6 -32.43 -27.80 20.32
CA PHE A 6 -31.22 -27.14 20.80
C PHE A 6 -29.98 -27.46 19.94
N PHE A 7 -29.86 -28.71 19.49
CA PHE A 7 -28.78 -29.12 18.57
C PHE A 7 -28.99 -28.60 17.14
N ASP A 8 -30.25 -28.52 16.68
CA ASP A 8 -30.61 -28.00 15.35
C ASP A 8 -30.42 -26.46 15.24
N ALA A 9 -30.77 -25.70 16.29
CA ALA A 9 -30.55 -24.25 16.33
C ALA A 9 -29.05 -23.86 16.40
N HIS A 10 -28.24 -24.65 17.10
CA HIS A 10 -26.79 -24.42 17.22
C HIS A 10 -26.06 -24.62 15.88
N SER A 11 -26.54 -25.56 15.07
CA SER A 11 -26.00 -25.81 13.72
C SER A 11 -26.18 -24.59 12.81
N TRP A 12 -27.34 -23.94 12.85
CA TRP A 12 -27.63 -22.79 12.01
C TRP A 12 -26.78 -21.55 12.36
N LEU A 13 -26.64 -21.24 13.67
CA LEU A 13 -25.78 -20.13 14.10
C LEU A 13 -24.32 -20.35 13.71
N PHE A 14 -23.82 -21.58 13.88
CA PHE A 14 -22.47 -21.94 13.50
C PHE A 14 -22.22 -21.79 12.00
N HIS A 15 -23.17 -22.21 11.15
CA HIS A 15 -23.07 -22.01 9.71
C HIS A 15 -23.10 -20.54 9.29
N HIS A 16 -23.84 -19.70 10.02
CA HIS A 16 -23.87 -18.26 9.74
C HIS A 16 -22.54 -17.59 10.07
N GLU A 17 -21.96 -17.90 11.23
CA GLU A 17 -20.64 -17.44 11.65
C GLU A 17 -19.55 -17.86 10.66
N LEU A 18 -19.54 -19.14 10.29
CA LEU A 18 -18.57 -19.69 9.34
C LEU A 18 -18.68 -19.05 7.94
N ASN A 19 -19.90 -18.74 7.49
CA ASN A 19 -20.11 -18.00 6.24
C ASN A 19 -19.62 -16.55 6.35
N GLY A 20 -19.74 -15.93 7.53
CA GLY A 20 -19.13 -14.64 7.82
C GLY A 20 -17.62 -14.68 7.67
N ASP A 21 -16.97 -15.65 8.30
CA ASP A 21 -15.52 -15.86 8.22
C ASP A 21 -15.06 -16.11 6.78
N ILE A 22 -15.81 -16.91 6.01
CA ILE A 22 -15.50 -17.16 4.59
C ILE A 22 -15.52 -15.85 3.80
N ASN A 23 -16.56 -15.04 3.99
CA ASN A 23 -16.67 -13.76 3.29
C ASN A 23 -15.54 -12.80 3.67
N GLU A 24 -15.16 -12.76 4.94
CA GLU A 24 -14.04 -11.95 5.41
C GLU A 24 -12.71 -12.42 4.80
N LEU A 25 -12.44 -13.73 4.83
CA LEU A 25 -11.25 -14.31 4.22
C LEU A 25 -11.18 -14.05 2.71
N GLU A 26 -12.31 -14.13 2.01
CA GLU A 26 -12.37 -13.80 0.58
C GLU A 26 -12.10 -12.31 0.32
N TYR A 27 -12.66 -11.43 1.15
CA TYR A 27 -12.39 -9.99 1.08
C TYR A 27 -10.91 -9.69 1.29
N GLN A 28 -10.31 -10.24 2.35
CA GLN A 28 -8.89 -10.08 2.65
C GLN A 28 -8.02 -10.62 1.50
N LYS A 29 -8.34 -11.81 0.99
CA LYS A 29 -7.65 -12.40 -0.17
C LYS A 29 -7.71 -11.49 -1.40
N LYS A 30 -8.87 -10.91 -1.70
CA LYS A 30 -9.03 -9.98 -2.84
C LYS A 30 -8.25 -8.69 -2.60
N HIS A 31 -8.28 -8.16 -1.38
CA HIS A 31 -7.51 -6.98 -0.99
C HIS A 31 -6.01 -7.19 -1.20
N TYR A 32 -5.44 -8.24 -0.61
CA TYR A 32 -4.01 -8.53 -0.75
C TYR A 32 -3.59 -8.81 -2.19
N ARG A 33 -4.41 -9.53 -2.98
CA ARG A 33 -4.13 -9.72 -4.41
C ARG A 33 -4.05 -8.39 -5.18
N LYS A 34 -4.90 -7.42 -4.83
CA LYS A 34 -4.88 -6.10 -5.45
C LYS A 34 -3.63 -5.32 -5.06
N GLU A 35 -3.25 -5.35 -3.79
CA GLU A 35 -2.02 -4.69 -3.31
C GLU A 35 -0.79 -5.33 -3.94
N MET A 36 -0.68 -6.66 -3.98
CA MET A 36 0.40 -7.35 -4.68
C MET A 36 0.51 -6.97 -6.16
N ALA A 37 -0.61 -6.73 -6.84
CA ALA A 37 -0.59 -6.28 -8.23
C ALA A 37 -0.03 -4.86 -8.38
N LYS A 38 -0.35 -3.96 -7.44
CA LYS A 38 0.24 -2.61 -7.39
C LYS A 38 1.72 -2.66 -7.06
N ASP A 39 2.11 -3.44 -6.05
CA ASP A 39 3.50 -3.58 -5.63
C ASP A 39 4.36 -4.14 -6.75
N ASN A 40 3.88 -5.18 -7.46
CA ASN A 40 4.57 -5.71 -8.62
C ASN A 40 4.75 -4.67 -9.74
N LYS A 41 3.76 -3.79 -9.93
CA LYS A 41 3.88 -2.69 -10.89
C LYS A 41 4.96 -1.69 -10.44
N ALA A 42 4.96 -1.29 -9.17
CA ALA A 42 5.95 -0.39 -8.61
C ALA A 42 7.37 -0.99 -8.66
N ILE A 43 7.53 -2.27 -8.30
CA ILE A 43 8.79 -3.00 -8.41
C ILE A 43 9.25 -3.03 -9.86
N LYS A 44 8.35 -3.30 -10.81
CA LYS A 44 8.71 -3.33 -12.24
C LYS A 44 9.17 -1.96 -12.71
N GLU A 45 8.50 -0.88 -12.31
CA GLU A 45 8.92 0.49 -12.61
C GLU A 45 10.30 0.76 -12.00
N LEU A 46 10.56 0.35 -10.76
CA LEU A 46 11.87 0.48 -10.11
C LEU A 46 12.95 -0.49 -10.63
N SER A 47 12.59 -1.50 -11.40
CA SER A 47 13.53 -2.48 -11.95
C SER A 47 14.03 -2.11 -13.35
N THR A 48 13.45 -1.07 -13.97
CA THR A 48 13.97 -0.53 -15.23
C THR A 48 15.09 0.46 -14.94
N ASP A 49 16.04 0.57 -15.87
CA ASP A 49 17.13 1.55 -15.76
C ASP A 49 16.58 2.97 -15.58
N GLU A 50 15.47 3.30 -16.25
CA GLU A 50 14.80 4.60 -16.13
C GLU A 50 14.21 4.84 -14.73
N GLY A 51 13.55 3.85 -14.13
CA GLY A 51 12.95 4.02 -12.80
C GLY A 51 13.99 4.04 -11.68
N ILE A 52 15.08 3.28 -11.83
CA ILE A 52 16.24 3.38 -10.94
C ILE A 52 16.85 4.79 -11.04
N GLU A 53 17.11 5.27 -12.26
CA GLU A 53 17.70 6.57 -12.50
C GLU A 53 16.80 7.70 -11.97
N ARG A 54 15.49 7.61 -12.21
CA ARG A 54 14.50 8.56 -11.67
C ARG A 54 14.55 8.60 -10.15
N THR A 55 14.50 7.45 -9.49
CA THR A 55 14.50 7.37 -8.02
C THR A 55 15.80 7.90 -7.44
N ALA A 56 16.95 7.56 -8.04
CA ALA A 56 18.25 8.05 -7.65
C ALA A 56 18.36 9.59 -7.76
N ARG A 57 17.76 10.17 -8.80
CA ARG A 57 17.75 11.62 -9.02
C ARG A 57 16.76 12.35 -8.09
N GLU A 58 15.54 11.84 -7.94
CA GLU A 58 14.50 12.49 -7.14
C GLU A 58 14.74 12.38 -5.64
N THR A 59 15.24 11.23 -5.16
CA THR A 59 15.39 10.96 -3.72
C THR A 59 16.79 11.29 -3.21
N TYR A 60 17.82 11.04 -4.03
CA TYR A 60 19.23 11.12 -3.60
C TYR A 60 20.05 12.16 -4.37
N TYR A 61 19.43 12.92 -5.29
CA TYR A 61 20.10 13.93 -6.12
C TYR A 61 21.36 13.42 -6.83
N MET A 62 21.37 12.13 -7.19
CA MET A 62 22.52 11.52 -7.86
C MET A 62 22.69 12.09 -9.27
N LYS A 63 23.95 12.30 -9.66
CA LYS A 63 24.33 12.80 -11.00
C LYS A 63 25.33 11.88 -11.69
N LYS A 64 25.31 11.88 -13.03
CA LYS A 64 26.38 11.26 -13.83
C LYS A 64 27.61 12.18 -13.84
N SER A 65 28.79 11.60 -14.10
CA SER A 65 30.07 12.34 -14.05
C SER A 65 30.19 13.47 -15.08
N ASN A 66 29.42 13.40 -16.17
CA ASN A 66 29.39 14.36 -17.28
C ASN A 66 28.12 15.22 -17.27
N GLU A 67 27.51 15.43 -16.11
CA GLU A 67 26.26 16.18 -15.96
C GLU A 67 26.33 17.20 -14.79
N ASP A 68 25.66 18.33 -14.99
CA ASP A 68 25.43 19.35 -13.98
C ASP A 68 23.94 19.38 -13.62
N ILE A 69 23.63 19.25 -12.33
CA ILE A 69 22.26 19.26 -11.79
C ILE A 69 22.01 20.60 -11.10
N PHE A 70 20.87 21.22 -11.40
CA PHE A 70 20.38 22.41 -10.74
C PHE A 70 19.16 22.07 -9.90
N ILE A 71 19.18 22.41 -8.61
CA ILE A 71 18.00 22.34 -7.73
C ILE A 71 17.38 23.74 -7.72
N ILE A 72 16.12 23.85 -8.15
CA ILE A 72 15.39 25.11 -8.19
C ILE A 72 14.39 25.10 -7.03
N GLU A 73 14.62 25.99 -6.06
CA GLU A 73 13.70 26.24 -4.96
C GLU A 73 13.04 27.60 -5.17
N TYR A 74 11.71 27.65 -4.97
CA TYR A 74 10.95 28.89 -5.00
C TYR A 74 10.78 29.40 -3.56
N GLU A 75 10.81 30.72 -3.37
CA GLU A 75 10.60 31.39 -2.08
C GLU A 75 9.34 30.89 -1.35
N ASP A 76 8.26 30.59 -2.10
CA ASP A 76 7.00 30.08 -1.57
C ASP A 76 7.08 28.64 -1.01
N SER A 77 8.10 27.89 -1.41
CA SER A 77 8.33 26.50 -1.00
C SER A 77 9.19 26.38 0.27
N ILE A 78 9.81 27.48 0.72
CA ILE A 78 10.67 27.50 1.91
C ILE A 78 9.76 27.66 3.14
N PRO A 79 9.77 26.73 4.11
CA PRO A 79 9.04 26.93 5.36
C PRO A 79 9.62 28.17 6.05
N LYS A 80 8.83 29.25 6.15
CA LYS A 80 9.20 30.48 6.86
C LYS A 80 9.52 30.13 8.31
N ASN A 81 10.79 30.01 8.63
CA ASN A 81 11.21 29.86 10.01
C ASN A 81 10.94 31.18 10.72
N LYS A 82 9.97 31.18 11.65
CA LYS A 82 9.65 32.34 12.49
C LYS A 82 10.76 32.51 13.53
N GLN A 83 11.89 33.10 13.15
CA GLN A 83 12.84 33.67 14.09
C GLN A 83 13.25 35.01 13.51
N ASP A 84 12.64 36.06 14.05
CA ASP A 84 13.13 37.44 14.17
C ASP A 84 12.07 38.20 14.98
N GLU A 85 12.09 38.00 16.30
CA GLU A 85 11.74 39.04 17.29
C GLU A 85 13.05 39.60 17.84
#